data_AF-A0A3B8VL85-F1
#
_entry.id   AF-A0A3B8VL85-F1
#
_cell.length_a   1.000
_cell.length_b   1.000
_cell.length_c   1.000
_cell.angle_alpha   90.00
_cell.angle_beta   90.00
_cell.angle_gamma   90.00
#
_symmetry.space_group_name_H-M   'P 1'
#
loop_
_entity.id
_entity.type
_entity.pdbx_description
1 polymer ?
#
loop_
_entity_poly.entity_id
_entity_poly.type
_entity_poly.pdbx_seq_one_letter_code
_entity_poly.pdbx_strand_id
1 'polypeptide(L)' 'MNLTEREKDKLLISVAAMVARRRLERGLKLNFPESVALISDFVVEGARDG' A
#
# COMPACT_ATOMS: atom_id res chain seq x y z
N MET A 1 -7.15 -5.37 18.97
CA MET A 1 -5.71 -5.33 18.67
C MET A 1 -5.13 -4.10 19.36
N ASN A 2 -3.94 -4.20 19.97
CA ASN A 2 -3.25 -3.06 20.58
C ASN A 2 -2.18 -2.55 19.63
N LEU A 3 -2.61 -1.84 18.58
CA LEU A 3 -1.72 -1.34 17.53
C LEU A 3 -0.91 -0.15 18.02
N THR A 4 0.40 -0.21 17.78
CA THR A 4 1.28 0.96 17.85
C THR A 4 0.93 1.97 16.77
N GLU A 5 1.29 3.25 16.95
CA GLU A 5 1.07 4.29 15.94
C GLU A 5 1.73 3.92 14.60
N ARG A 6 2.93 3.33 14.64
CA ARG A 6 3.63 2.85 13.44
C ARG A 6 2.87 1.76 12.68
N GLU A 7 2.18 0.87 13.39
CA GLU A 7 1.35 -0.16 12.75
C GLU A 7 0.10 0.45 12.11
N LYS A 8 -0.50 1.47 12.74
CA LYS A 8 -1.60 2.22 12.14
C LYS A 8 -1.17 2.94 10.86
N ASP A 9 0.01 3.55 10.85
CA ASP A 9 0.55 4.21 9.65
C ASP A 9 0.76 3.22 8.49
N LYS A 10 1.24 2.01 8.79
CA LYS A 10 1.37 0.94 7.78
C LYS A 10 0.02 0.53 7.20
N LEU A 11 -1.03 0.49 8.02
CA LEU A 11 -2.38 0.22 7.51
C LEU A 11 -2.84 1.31 6.53
N LEU A 12 -2.49 2.57 6.76
CA LEU A 12 -2.80 3.65 5.81
C LEU A 12 -2.09 3.45 4.47
N ILE A 13 -0.84 2.98 4.47
CA ILE A 13 -0.10 2.63 3.25
C ILE A 13 -0.81 1.51 2.48
N SER A 14 -1.22 0.45 3.18
CA SER A 14 -1.94 -0.67 2.54
C SER A 14 -3.28 -0.24 1.96
N VAL A 15 -4.01 0.66 2.63
CA VAL A 15 -5.24 1.24 2.09
C VAL A 15 -4.97 2.06 0.83
N ALA A 16 -3.93 2.89 0.83
CA ALA A 16 -3.54 3.66 -0.35
C ALA A 16 -3.15 2.74 -1.53
N ALA A 17 -2.41 1.65 -1.27
CA ALA A 17 -2.03 0.66 -2.26
C ALA A 17 -3.25 -0.08 -2.85
N MET A 18 -4.24 -0.43 -2.04
CA MET A 18 -5.50 -1.01 -2.52
C MET A 18 -6.29 -0.06 -3.44
N VAL A 19 -6.25 1.25 -3.17
CA VAL A 19 -6.86 2.24 -4.06
C VAL A 19 -6.05 2.36 -5.37
N ALA A 20 -4.72 2.38 -5.28
CA ALA A 20 -3.83 2.42 -6.42
C ALA A 20 -4.00 1.20 -7.34
N ARG A 21 -4.02 -0.04 -6.78
CA ARG A 21 -4.31 -1.28 -7.55
C ARG A 21 -5.61 -1.17 -8.35
N ARG A 22 -6.70 -0.78 -7.69
CA ARG A 22 -8.01 -0.60 -8.35
C ARG A 22 -8.01 0.47 -9.43
N ARG A 23 -7.18 1.52 -9.31
CA ARG A 23 -7.01 2.54 -10.35
C ARG A 23 -6.25 1.97 -11.54
N LEU A 24 -5.16 1.25 -11.28
CA LEU A 24 -4.32 0.61 -12.29
C LEU A 24 -5.09 -0.46 -13.09
N GLU A 25 -5.90 -1.29 -12.42
CA GLU A 25 -6.76 -2.30 -13.04
C GLU A 25 -7.78 -1.70 -14.03
N ARG A 26 -8.21 -0.45 -13.80
CA ARG A 26 -9.05 0.31 -14.74
C ARG A 26 -8.27 0.97 -15.88
N GLY A 27 -6.97 0.72 -15.99
CA GLY A 27 -6.10 1.28 -17.02
C GLY A 27 -5.63 2.71 -16.75
N LEU A 28 -5.81 3.23 -15.53
CA LEU A 28 -5.30 4.56 -15.17
C LEU A 28 -3.78 4.50 -14.93
N LYS A 29 -3.05 5.50 -15.45
CA LYS A 29 -1.66 5.70 -15.05
C LYS A 29 -1.63 6.19 -13.60
N LEU A 30 -0.80 5.53 -12.79
CA LEU A 30 -0.64 5.92 -11.40
C LEU A 30 0.12 7.25 -11.29
N ASN A 31 -0.30 8.06 -10.33
CA ASN A 31 0.45 9.24 -9.92
C ASN A 31 1.57 8.86 -8.94
N PHE A 32 2.33 9.86 -8.49
CA PHE A 32 3.47 9.66 -7.57
C PHE A 32 3.08 8.94 -6.27
N PRO A 33 2.13 9.44 -5.44
CA PRO A 33 1.81 8.77 -4.17
C PRO A 33 1.19 7.38 -4.37
N GLU A 34 0.41 7.16 -5.43
CA GLU A 34 -0.13 5.84 -5.75
C GLU A 34 0.97 4.83 -6.07
N SER A 35 1.96 5.25 -6.85
CA SER A 35 3.10 4.39 -7.20
C SER A 35 3.92 4.04 -5.97
N VAL A 36 4.19 5.03 -5.10
CA VAL A 36 4.91 4.82 -3.84
C VAL A 36 4.14 3.87 -2.92
N ALA A 37 2.83 4.06 -2.76
CA ALA A 37 2.00 3.20 -1.93
C ALA A 37 2.00 1.75 -2.44
N LEU A 38 1.82 1.55 -3.75
CA LEU A 38 1.81 0.24 -4.39
C LEU A 38 3.11 -0.54 -4.14
N ILE A 39 4.25 0.12 -4.35
CA ILE A 39 5.58 -0.47 -4.18
C ILE A 39 5.83 -0.77 -2.69
N SER A 40 5.49 0.18 -1.81
CA SER A 40 5.72 0.05 -0.37
C SER A 40 4.93 -1.13 0.21
N ASP A 41 3.66 -1.25 -0.15
CA ASP A 41 2.79 -2.35 0.24
C ASP A 41 3.32 -3.70 -0.27
N PHE A 42 3.77 -3.77 -1.52
CA PHE A 42 4.41 -4.97 -2.06
C PHE A 42 5.64 -5.42 -1.25
N VAL A 43 6.52 -4.49 -0.86
CA VAL A 43 7.71 -4.82 -0.06
C VAL A 43 7.32 -5.25 1.36
N VAL A 44 6.32 -4.60 1.97
CA VAL A 44 5.85 -4.97 3.32
C VAL A 44 5.23 -6.36 3.34
N GLU A 45 4.42 -6.70 2.35
CA GLU A 45 3.85 -8.05 2.23
C GLU A 45 4.93 -9.08 1.88
N GLY A 46 5.89 -8.75 1.01
CA GLY A 46 7.03 -9.62 0.75
C GLY A 46 7.86 -9.91 2.02
N ALA A 47 8.09 -8.89 2.85
CA ALA A 47 8.73 -9.08 4.15
C ALA A 47 7.89 -9.92 5.13
N ARG A 48 6.56 -10.00 4.94
CA ARG A 48 5.67 -10.82 5.75
C ARG A 48 5.72 -12.30 5.36
N ASP A 49 5.91 -12.58 4.07
CA ASP A 49 5.98 -13.93 3.50
C ASP A 49 7.27 -14.68 3.88
N GLY A 50 8.36 -13.95 4.16
CA GLY A 50 9.66 -14.49 4.55
C GLY A 50 10.65 -14.59 3.40
#